data_AF-A0A101V1X3-F1
#
_entry.id   AF-A0A101V1X3-F1
#
_cell.length_a   1.000
_cell.length_b   1.000
_cell.length_c   1.000
_cell.angle_alpha   90.00
_cell.angle_beta   90.00
_cell.angle_gamma   90.00
#
_symmetry.space_group_name_H-M   'P 1'
#
loop_
_entity.id
_entity.type
_entity.pdbx_description
1 polymer ?
#
loop_
_entity_poly.entity_id
_entity_poly.type
_entity_poly.pdbx_seq_one_letter_code
_entity_poly.pdbx_strand_id
1 'polypeptide(L)'
;MQQAPEPAALSPEETDEALRRYATRIRESYGRLDLEVLIATEEGEHPPVGLDEVVEELCAYRSHETETWELAFDRLRNDPALPVRMEALRATRYCRDDARVWAAVRERASEDDAASIRALALARLVMGRGDDAATRQLIQDRATSDSEPRVRVNALRWWAVCETDDSAPDLLRDLAVADPDPEPRIAALQSLAFGWPAHPETLPLLRERAEADEEEDVREAFAKALAAAEALAPLADQLP
;
A
#
# COMPACT_ATOMS: atom_id res chain seq x y z
N MET A 1 -35.38 -43.95 31.41
CA MET A 1 -34.96 -42.97 30.40
C MET A 1 -35.51 -41.62 30.84
N GLN A 2 -34.65 -40.73 31.37
CA GLN A 2 -35.04 -39.33 31.62
C GLN A 2 -34.78 -38.56 30.32
N GLN A 3 -35.84 -38.03 29.71
CA GLN A 3 -35.72 -37.07 28.62
C GLN A 3 -35.08 -35.80 29.19
N ALA A 4 -34.01 -35.33 28.54
CA ALA A 4 -33.45 -34.02 28.81
C ALA A 4 -34.51 -32.95 28.49
N PRO A 5 -34.63 -31.88 29.31
CA PRO A 5 -35.58 -30.82 29.04
C PRO A 5 -35.26 -30.15 27.71
N GLU A 6 -36.31 -29.89 26.92
CA GLU A 6 -36.23 -29.20 25.65
C GLU A 6 -35.67 -27.77 25.89
N PRO A 7 -34.62 -27.34 25.17
CA PRO A 7 -34.00 -26.05 25.42
C PRO A 7 -35.00 -24.93 25.13
N ALA A 8 -35.14 -23.99 26.07
CA ALA A 8 -36.02 -22.85 25.92
C ALA A 8 -35.67 -22.03 24.67
N ALA A 9 -36.67 -21.67 23.87
CA ALA A 9 -36.48 -20.82 22.70
C ALA A 9 -35.95 -19.45 23.14
N LEU A 10 -34.81 -19.05 22.56
CA LEU A 10 -34.18 -17.75 22.82
C LEU A 10 -35.08 -16.62 22.31
N SER A 11 -35.09 -15.51 23.01
CA SER A 11 -35.74 -14.30 22.50
C SER A 11 -35.01 -13.75 21.26
N PRO A 12 -35.66 -12.91 20.44
CA PRO A 12 -35.01 -12.31 19.26
C PRO A 12 -33.74 -11.51 19.60
N GLU A 13 -33.71 -10.79 20.74
CA GLU A 13 -32.52 -10.06 21.19
C GLU A 13 -31.39 -11.00 21.61
N GLU A 14 -31.69 -12.08 22.33
CA GLU A 14 -30.69 -13.09 22.72
C GLU A 14 -30.15 -13.85 21.50
N THR A 15 -30.99 -14.06 20.49
CA THR A 15 -30.61 -14.67 19.22
C THR A 15 -29.68 -13.76 18.42
N ASP A 16 -30.00 -12.48 18.30
CA ASP A 16 -29.19 -11.50 17.57
C ASP A 16 -27.83 -11.26 18.24
N GLU A 17 -27.82 -11.19 19.58
CA GLU A 17 -26.59 -11.09 20.37
C GLU A 17 -25.74 -12.37 20.28
N ALA A 18 -26.36 -13.55 20.23
CA ALA A 18 -25.67 -14.82 20.01
C ALA A 18 -25.06 -14.92 18.60
N LEU A 19 -25.79 -14.47 17.57
CA LEU A 19 -25.31 -14.41 16.20
C LEU A 19 -24.13 -13.43 16.06
N ARG A 20 -24.21 -12.24 16.67
CA ARG A 20 -23.11 -11.28 16.70
C ARG A 20 -21.87 -11.85 17.38
N ARG A 21 -22.03 -12.45 18.57
CA ARG A 21 -20.92 -13.07 19.33
C ARG A 21 -20.30 -14.25 18.56
N TYR A 22 -21.12 -15.05 17.89
CA TYR A 22 -20.66 -16.15 17.03
C TYR A 22 -19.92 -15.64 15.79
N ALA A 23 -20.46 -14.65 15.08
CA ALA A 23 -19.84 -14.04 13.90
C ALA A 23 -18.50 -13.37 14.24
N THR A 24 -18.41 -12.68 15.38
CA THR A 24 -17.15 -12.14 15.91
C THR A 24 -16.15 -13.25 16.18
N ARG A 25 -16.56 -14.34 16.86
CA ARG A 25 -15.68 -15.48 17.13
C ARG A 25 -15.20 -16.18 15.86
N ILE A 26 -16.07 -16.34 14.85
CA ILE A 26 -15.70 -16.92 13.55
C ILE A 26 -14.68 -16.02 12.83
N ARG A 27 -14.92 -14.70 12.81
CA ARG A 27 -14.02 -13.71 12.21
C ARG A 27 -12.65 -13.69 12.90
N GLU A 28 -12.64 -13.70 14.22
CA GLU A 28 -11.41 -13.69 15.04
C GLU A 28 -10.64 -15.03 14.98
N SER A 29 -11.34 -16.16 14.89
CA SER A 29 -10.70 -17.48 14.91
C SER A 29 -10.21 -17.92 13.53
N TYR A 30 -10.84 -17.46 12.43
CA TYR A 30 -10.61 -18.06 11.11
C TYR A 30 -10.38 -17.07 9.97
N GLY A 31 -10.70 -15.77 10.11
CA GLY A 31 -10.51 -14.78 9.04
C GLY A 31 -11.24 -15.08 7.71
N ARG A 32 -12.14 -16.07 7.67
CA ARG A 32 -12.82 -16.61 6.48
C ARG A 32 -14.32 -16.76 6.72
N LEU A 33 -15.10 -16.71 5.65
CA LEU A 33 -16.54 -16.99 5.69
C LEU A 33 -16.76 -18.45 5.30
N ASP A 34 -17.23 -19.25 6.27
CA ASP A 34 -17.64 -20.63 6.00
C ASP A 34 -19.10 -20.65 5.51
N LEU A 35 -19.28 -20.94 4.22
CA LEU A 35 -20.59 -20.95 3.59
C LEU A 35 -21.46 -22.12 4.07
N GLU A 36 -20.89 -23.18 4.65
CA GLU A 36 -21.65 -24.29 5.24
C GLU A 36 -22.55 -23.81 6.40
N VAL A 37 -22.15 -22.74 7.08
CA VAL A 37 -22.91 -22.18 8.23
C VAL A 37 -24.06 -21.29 7.76
N LEU A 38 -23.96 -20.69 6.57
CA LEU A 38 -24.93 -19.72 6.07
C LEU A 38 -25.95 -20.32 5.09
N ILE A 39 -25.64 -21.46 4.47
CA ILE A 39 -26.51 -22.15 3.53
C ILE A 39 -26.60 -23.62 3.96
N ALA A 40 -27.68 -23.98 4.66
CA ALA A 40 -27.94 -25.38 4.99
C ALA A 40 -28.41 -26.11 3.72
N THR A 41 -27.49 -26.75 3.01
CA THR A 41 -27.81 -27.70 1.94
C THR A 41 -27.05 -29.00 2.11
N GLU A 42 -27.72 -30.10 1.78
CA GLU A 42 -27.12 -31.44 1.73
C GLU A 42 -26.03 -31.46 0.65
N GLU A 43 -24.85 -32.00 1.00
CA GLU A 43 -23.64 -32.18 0.17
C GLU A 43 -22.61 -31.04 0.25
N GLY A 44 -21.71 -31.15 1.25
CA GLY A 44 -20.62 -30.24 1.56
C GLY A 44 -19.48 -30.23 0.55
N GLU A 45 -19.66 -29.49 -0.54
CA GLU A 45 -18.57 -29.02 -1.41
C GLU A 45 -18.69 -27.52 -1.67
N HIS A 46 -18.55 -26.70 -0.62
CA HIS A 46 -18.19 -25.30 -0.79
C HIS A 46 -16.84 -25.06 -0.14
N PRO A 47 -15.77 -24.80 -0.92
CA PRO A 47 -14.49 -24.44 -0.33
C PRO A 47 -14.68 -23.15 0.49
N PRO A 48 -14.06 -23.04 1.68
CA PRO A 48 -14.20 -21.85 2.50
C PRO A 48 -13.75 -20.62 1.70
N VAL A 49 -14.58 -19.58 1.63
CA VAL A 49 -14.28 -18.38 0.83
C VAL A 49 -13.61 -17.35 1.73
N GLY A 50 -12.47 -16.81 1.30
CA GLY A 50 -11.79 -15.73 2.00
C GLY A 50 -12.66 -14.46 2.03
N LEU A 51 -12.66 -13.71 3.14
CA LEU A 51 -13.39 -12.43 3.17
C LEU A 51 -12.81 -11.41 2.19
N ASP A 52 -11.53 -11.51 1.88
CA ASP A 52 -10.85 -10.81 0.80
C ASP A 52 -11.38 -11.21 -0.58
N GLU A 53 -11.54 -12.51 -0.86
CA GLU A 53 -12.13 -13.01 -2.11
C GLU A 53 -13.56 -12.49 -2.31
N VAL A 54 -14.36 -12.45 -1.24
CA VAL A 54 -15.72 -11.87 -1.28
C VAL A 54 -15.69 -10.38 -1.62
N VAL A 55 -14.78 -9.61 -1.02
CA VAL A 55 -14.64 -8.17 -1.31
C VAL A 55 -14.21 -7.94 -2.76
N GLU A 56 -13.29 -8.76 -3.27
CA GLU A 56 -12.86 -8.70 -4.67
C GLU A 56 -14.05 -8.93 -5.61
N GLU A 57 -14.80 -10.03 -5.43
CA GLU A 57 -15.91 -10.39 -6.33
C GLU A 57 -17.02 -9.34 -6.30
N LEU A 58 -17.42 -8.88 -5.11
CA LEU A 58 -18.45 -7.84 -4.98
C LEU A 58 -18.02 -6.57 -5.73
N CYS A 59 -16.79 -6.12 -5.55
CA CYS A 59 -16.31 -4.92 -6.22
C CYS A 59 -16.12 -5.13 -7.74
N ALA A 60 -15.74 -6.32 -8.18
CA ALA A 60 -15.55 -6.62 -9.59
C ALA A 60 -16.88 -6.64 -10.36
N TYR A 61 -17.93 -7.22 -9.78
CA TYR A 61 -19.21 -7.43 -10.46
C TYR A 61 -20.30 -6.40 -10.11
N ARG A 62 -20.19 -5.74 -8.94
CA ARG A 62 -21.19 -4.80 -8.42
C ARG A 62 -20.61 -3.43 -8.08
N SER A 63 -19.59 -2.99 -8.82
CA SER A 63 -18.97 -1.66 -8.67
C SER A 63 -19.93 -0.48 -8.89
N HIS A 64 -21.08 -0.72 -9.50
CA HIS A 64 -22.13 0.28 -9.73
C HIS A 64 -23.09 0.44 -8.53
N GLU A 65 -23.08 -0.50 -7.59
CA GLU A 65 -23.90 -0.45 -6.36
C GLU A 65 -23.20 0.40 -5.30
N THR A 66 -23.96 1.23 -4.58
CA THR A 66 -23.37 2.12 -3.55
C THR A 66 -22.97 1.34 -2.31
N GLU A 67 -23.77 0.35 -1.95
CA GLU A 67 -23.63 -0.54 -0.81
C GLU A 67 -22.31 -1.34 -0.88
N THR A 68 -21.88 -1.74 -2.09
CA THR A 68 -20.58 -2.38 -2.33
C THR A 68 -19.43 -1.52 -1.84
N TRP A 69 -19.46 -0.22 -2.15
CA TRP A 69 -18.41 0.71 -1.75
C TRP A 69 -18.51 1.14 -0.30
N GLU A 70 -19.72 1.23 0.26
CA GLU A 70 -19.89 1.41 1.71
C GLU A 70 -19.26 0.26 2.50
N LEU A 71 -19.49 -0.98 2.07
CA LEU A 71 -18.84 -2.16 2.64
C LEU A 71 -17.32 -2.12 2.47
N ALA A 72 -16.83 -1.84 1.26
CA ALA A 72 -15.39 -1.77 0.99
C ALA A 72 -14.70 -0.68 1.83
N PHE A 73 -15.32 0.49 2.00
CA PHE A 73 -14.78 1.57 2.83
C PHE A 73 -14.78 1.21 4.31
N ASP A 74 -15.84 0.55 4.81
CA ASP A 74 -15.87 0.03 6.17
C ASP A 74 -14.74 -1.00 6.39
N ARG A 75 -14.62 -1.99 5.49
CA ARG A 75 -13.57 -3.00 5.61
C ARG A 75 -12.18 -2.40 5.55
N LEU A 76 -11.92 -1.50 4.60
CA LEU A 76 -10.63 -0.83 4.45
C LEU A 76 -10.21 -0.07 5.73
N ARG A 77 -11.16 0.57 6.40
CA ARG A 77 -10.90 1.37 7.61
C ARG A 77 -10.84 0.52 8.89
N ASN A 78 -11.74 -0.44 9.04
CA ASN A 78 -12.05 -1.03 10.34
C ASN A 78 -11.75 -2.53 10.45
N ASP A 79 -11.48 -3.24 9.34
CA ASP A 79 -11.32 -4.69 9.42
C ASP A 79 -10.02 -5.07 10.16
N PRO A 80 -10.06 -5.93 11.19
CA PRO A 80 -8.85 -6.30 11.91
C PRO A 80 -7.86 -7.10 11.05
N ALA A 81 -8.34 -7.77 9.99
CA ALA A 81 -7.52 -8.58 9.11
C ALA A 81 -6.89 -7.70 8.02
N LEU A 82 -5.57 -7.54 8.10
CA LEU A 82 -4.80 -6.83 7.07
C LEU A 82 -5.06 -7.33 5.64
N PRO A 83 -5.19 -8.64 5.35
CA PRO A 83 -5.52 -9.11 4.00
C PRO A 83 -6.84 -8.54 3.46
N VAL A 84 -7.88 -8.46 4.29
CA VAL A 84 -9.19 -7.91 3.90
C VAL A 84 -9.08 -6.42 3.60
N ARG A 85 -8.36 -5.66 4.43
CA ARG A 85 -8.09 -4.24 4.19
C ARG A 85 -7.31 -4.03 2.89
N MET A 86 -6.29 -4.84 2.65
CA MET A 86 -5.51 -4.78 1.41
C MET A 86 -6.40 -5.06 0.20
N GLU A 87 -7.29 -6.06 0.27
CA GLU A 87 -8.15 -6.35 -0.88
C GLU A 87 -9.21 -5.28 -1.10
N ALA A 88 -9.80 -4.73 -0.05
CA ALA A 88 -10.67 -3.55 -0.17
C ALA A 88 -9.97 -2.38 -0.87
N LEU A 89 -8.67 -2.19 -0.60
CA LEU A 89 -7.85 -1.18 -1.27
C LEU A 89 -7.54 -1.56 -2.72
N ARG A 90 -7.19 -2.82 -3.03
CA ARG A 90 -6.94 -3.26 -4.41
C ARG A 90 -8.21 -3.19 -5.25
N ALA A 91 -9.36 -3.49 -4.67
CA ALA A 91 -10.66 -3.49 -5.32
C ALA A 91 -11.03 -2.11 -5.89
N THR A 92 -10.47 -1.02 -5.36
CA THR A 92 -10.61 0.35 -5.91
C THR A 92 -10.19 0.49 -7.38
N ARG A 93 -9.52 -0.51 -7.97
CA ARG A 93 -9.27 -0.60 -9.43
C ARG A 93 -10.55 -0.64 -10.27
N TYR A 94 -11.65 -1.14 -9.71
CA TYR A 94 -12.94 -1.32 -10.40
C TYR A 94 -13.81 -0.06 -10.42
N CYS A 95 -13.44 1.00 -9.71
CA CYS A 95 -14.15 2.28 -9.74
C CYS A 95 -13.16 3.44 -9.82
N ARG A 96 -12.92 3.92 -11.05
CA ARG A 96 -11.91 4.94 -11.34
C ARG A 96 -12.43 6.38 -11.26
N ASP A 97 -13.75 6.58 -11.40
CA ASP A 97 -14.36 7.91 -11.52
C ASP A 97 -15.05 8.38 -10.23
N ASP A 98 -15.09 7.57 -9.16
CA ASP A 98 -15.70 7.95 -7.89
C ASP A 98 -14.70 8.72 -7.00
N ALA A 99 -15.05 9.97 -6.68
CA ALA A 99 -14.25 10.83 -5.81
C ALA A 99 -14.12 10.29 -4.38
N ARG A 100 -15.12 9.54 -3.87
CA ARG A 100 -15.09 8.92 -2.54
C ARG A 100 -14.03 7.83 -2.46
N VAL A 101 -13.88 7.04 -3.52
CA VAL A 101 -12.83 6.01 -3.62
C VAL A 101 -11.46 6.67 -3.51
N TRP A 102 -11.23 7.74 -4.27
CA TRP A 102 -9.96 8.46 -4.21
C TRP A 102 -9.71 9.18 -2.89
N ALA A 103 -10.76 9.69 -2.25
CA ALA A 103 -10.67 10.26 -0.90
C ALA A 103 -10.23 9.20 0.12
N ALA A 104 -10.86 8.00 0.08
CA ALA A 104 -10.50 6.90 0.95
C ALA A 104 -9.06 6.41 0.69
N VAL A 105 -8.64 6.25 -0.58
CA VAL A 105 -7.26 5.88 -0.91
C VAL A 105 -6.27 6.93 -0.39
N ARG A 106 -6.56 8.23 -0.54
CA ARG A 106 -5.69 9.32 -0.06
C ARG A 106 -5.59 9.34 1.47
N GLU A 107 -6.71 9.16 2.17
CA GLU A 107 -6.76 9.02 3.63
C GLU A 107 -5.83 7.88 4.07
N ARG A 108 -5.96 6.69 3.47
CA ARG A 108 -5.11 5.53 3.80
C ARG A 108 -3.63 5.72 3.44
N ALA A 109 -3.32 6.38 2.33
CA ALA A 109 -1.94 6.70 1.98
C ALA A 109 -1.29 7.69 2.97
N SER A 110 -2.10 8.57 3.57
CA SER A 110 -1.62 9.58 4.49
C SER A 110 -1.36 9.03 5.89
N GLU A 111 -2.34 8.38 6.50
CA GLU A 111 -2.38 8.22 7.96
C GLU A 111 -2.67 6.80 8.42
N ASP A 112 -2.65 5.81 7.53
CA ASP A 112 -2.93 4.44 7.94
C ASP A 112 -1.83 3.87 8.84
N ASP A 113 -2.21 3.22 9.94
CA ASP A 113 -1.26 2.60 10.86
C ASP A 113 -0.40 1.51 10.19
N ALA A 114 -0.98 0.75 9.25
CA ALA A 114 -0.28 -0.31 8.56
C ALA A 114 0.54 0.24 7.40
N ALA A 115 1.86 0.14 7.49
CA ALA A 115 2.78 0.58 6.43
C ALA A 115 2.50 -0.08 5.06
N SER A 116 2.06 -1.34 5.05
CA SER A 116 1.65 -2.05 3.84
C SER A 116 0.43 -1.42 3.17
N ILE A 117 -0.53 -0.90 3.96
CA ILE A 117 -1.68 -0.17 3.44
C ILE A 117 -1.25 1.19 2.90
N ARG A 118 -0.41 1.94 3.62
CA ARG A 118 0.14 3.22 3.12
C ARG A 118 0.85 3.02 1.78
N ALA A 119 1.75 2.05 1.69
CA ALA A 119 2.49 1.73 0.46
C ALA A 119 1.58 1.34 -0.70
N LEU A 120 0.59 0.48 -0.47
CA LEU A 120 -0.36 0.07 -1.50
C LEU A 120 -1.24 1.24 -1.96
N ALA A 121 -1.63 2.12 -1.04
CA ALA A 121 -2.47 3.27 -1.33
C ALA A 121 -1.69 4.31 -2.16
N LEU A 122 -0.43 4.55 -1.83
CA LEU A 122 0.48 5.38 -2.64
C LEU A 122 0.60 4.83 -4.07
N ALA A 123 0.87 3.53 -4.23
CA ALA A 123 0.93 2.91 -5.56
C ALA A 123 -0.39 3.07 -6.33
N ARG A 124 -1.53 2.94 -5.65
CA ARG A 124 -2.84 3.13 -6.25
C ARG A 124 -3.08 4.57 -6.73
N LEU A 125 -2.64 5.56 -5.95
CA LEU A 125 -2.69 6.98 -6.31
C LEU A 125 -1.80 7.26 -7.52
N VAL A 126 -0.55 6.80 -7.53
CA VAL A 126 0.36 6.98 -8.68
C VAL A 126 -0.26 6.46 -9.97
N MET A 127 -0.84 5.25 -9.93
CA MET A 127 -1.39 4.59 -11.11
C MET A 127 -2.69 5.20 -11.68
N GLY A 128 -3.36 6.11 -10.97
CA GLY A 128 -4.58 6.74 -11.50
C GLY A 128 -4.76 8.23 -11.21
N ARG A 129 -3.85 8.82 -10.45
CA ARG A 129 -3.83 10.23 -10.02
C ARG A 129 -2.40 10.77 -9.92
N GLY A 130 -1.41 10.19 -10.60
CA GLY A 130 -0.01 10.65 -10.53
C GLY A 130 0.22 12.10 -10.98
N ASP A 131 -0.65 12.61 -11.86
CA ASP A 131 -0.61 14.01 -12.32
C ASP A 131 -1.29 15.01 -11.36
N ASP A 132 -2.01 14.52 -10.34
CA ASP A 132 -2.65 15.37 -9.35
C ASP A 132 -1.60 15.96 -8.40
N ALA A 133 -1.55 17.29 -8.28
CA ALA A 133 -0.57 17.97 -7.42
C ALA A 133 -0.66 17.51 -5.96
N ALA A 134 -1.87 17.23 -5.46
CA ALA A 134 -2.04 16.70 -4.11
C ALA A 134 -1.49 15.28 -3.94
N THR A 135 -1.54 14.45 -4.99
CA THR A 135 -0.88 13.13 -4.99
C THR A 135 0.64 13.29 -4.97
N ARG A 136 1.20 14.18 -5.79
CA ARG A 136 2.66 14.41 -5.81
C ARG A 136 3.17 14.92 -4.46
N GLN A 137 2.47 15.88 -3.85
CA GLN A 137 2.79 16.36 -2.51
C GLN A 137 2.75 15.23 -1.47
N LEU A 138 1.71 14.40 -1.49
CA LEU A 138 1.61 13.29 -0.56
C LEU A 138 2.75 12.27 -0.73
N ILE A 139 3.14 11.98 -1.97
CA ILE A 139 4.29 11.09 -2.23
C ILE A 139 5.57 11.72 -1.68
N GLN A 140 5.80 13.03 -1.88
CA GLN A 140 6.94 13.75 -1.32
C GLN A 140 6.94 13.72 0.23
N ASP A 141 5.78 13.95 0.86
CA ASP A 141 5.64 13.91 2.31
C ASP A 141 5.93 12.51 2.87
N ARG A 142 5.53 11.44 2.15
CA ARG A 142 5.83 10.06 2.54
C ARG A 142 7.28 9.67 2.26
N ALA A 143 7.88 10.19 1.19
CA ALA A 143 9.29 10.00 0.87
C ALA A 143 10.21 10.60 1.95
N THR A 144 9.85 11.75 2.51
CA THR A 144 10.70 12.51 3.44
C THR A 144 10.46 12.19 4.91
N SER A 145 9.23 11.81 5.29
CA SER A 145 8.81 11.82 6.70
C SER A 145 8.05 10.58 7.15
N ASP A 146 7.83 9.57 6.30
CA ASP A 146 7.15 8.34 6.75
C ASP A 146 8.01 7.60 7.78
N SER A 147 7.37 7.11 8.84
CA SER A 147 8.06 6.40 9.92
C SER A 147 8.64 5.05 9.47
N GLU A 148 8.08 4.43 8.44
CA GLU A 148 8.52 3.14 7.90
C GLU A 148 9.49 3.35 6.72
N PRO A 149 10.75 2.88 6.80
CA PRO A 149 11.74 3.05 5.74
C PRO A 149 11.27 2.48 4.39
N ARG A 150 10.56 1.35 4.41
CA ARG A 150 10.03 0.74 3.17
C ARG A 150 8.99 1.62 2.48
N VAL A 151 8.21 2.39 3.23
CA VAL A 151 7.25 3.34 2.65
C VAL A 151 8.00 4.52 2.04
N ARG A 152 9.02 5.04 2.73
CA ARG A 152 9.91 6.09 2.19
C ARG A 152 10.56 5.67 0.87
N VAL A 153 11.14 4.46 0.82
CA VAL A 153 11.74 3.88 -0.41
C VAL A 153 10.73 3.81 -1.56
N ASN A 154 9.54 3.29 -1.31
CA ASN A 154 8.51 3.16 -2.35
C ASN A 154 8.05 4.54 -2.83
N ALA A 155 7.81 5.46 -1.91
CA ALA A 155 7.43 6.84 -2.23
C ALA A 155 8.53 7.54 -3.05
N LEU A 156 9.79 7.41 -2.66
CA LEU A 156 10.95 7.97 -3.38
C LEU A 156 11.06 7.48 -4.81
N ARG A 157 10.89 6.17 -5.03
CA ARG A 157 10.93 5.58 -6.37
C ARG A 157 9.80 6.09 -7.24
N TRP A 158 8.59 6.19 -6.70
CA TRP A 158 7.45 6.75 -7.44
C TRP A 158 7.62 8.22 -7.73
N TRP A 159 8.07 8.99 -6.74
CA TRP A 159 8.32 10.42 -6.89
C TRP A 159 9.37 10.67 -7.97
N ALA A 160 10.48 9.92 -7.98
CA ALA A 160 11.52 10.05 -9.00
C ALA A 160 11.03 9.73 -10.42
N VAL A 161 9.99 8.90 -10.57
CA VAL A 161 9.37 8.60 -11.88
C VAL A 161 8.36 9.67 -12.29
N CYS A 162 7.67 10.29 -11.33
CA CYS A 162 6.61 11.27 -11.60
C CYS A 162 7.11 12.71 -11.62
N GLU A 163 8.29 12.99 -11.07
CA GLU A 163 8.81 14.34 -10.94
C GLU A 163 9.53 14.77 -12.22
N THR A 164 9.19 15.97 -12.67
CA THR A 164 9.77 16.62 -13.85
C THR A 164 10.43 17.95 -13.49
N ASP A 165 10.43 18.30 -12.21
CA ASP A 165 11.02 19.54 -11.70
C ASP A 165 12.55 19.45 -11.60
N ASP A 166 13.21 20.55 -11.96
CA ASP A 166 14.65 20.76 -11.80
C ASP A 166 15.07 20.79 -10.33
N SER A 167 14.14 21.00 -9.39
CA SER A 167 14.42 20.92 -7.95
C SER A 167 14.52 19.48 -7.40
N ALA A 168 14.15 18.49 -8.20
CA ALA A 168 14.09 17.11 -7.76
C ALA A 168 15.44 16.52 -7.29
N PRO A 169 16.57 16.81 -7.97
CA PRO A 169 17.88 16.35 -7.53
C PRO A 169 18.25 16.82 -6.13
N ASP A 170 17.91 18.05 -5.75
CA ASP A 170 18.29 18.63 -4.47
C ASP A 170 17.69 17.84 -3.30
N LEU A 171 16.40 17.52 -3.39
CA LEU A 171 15.73 16.70 -2.37
C LEU A 171 16.35 15.30 -2.27
N LEU A 172 16.66 14.66 -3.40
CA LEU A 172 17.28 13.33 -3.39
C LEU A 172 18.69 13.37 -2.80
N ARG A 173 19.45 14.43 -3.04
CA ARG A 173 20.77 14.61 -2.42
C ARG A 173 20.64 14.74 -0.91
N ASP A 174 19.67 15.54 -0.43
CA ASP A 174 19.43 15.69 1.00
C ASP A 174 19.03 14.36 1.64
N LEU A 175 18.13 13.59 1.02
CA LEU A 175 17.71 12.28 1.54
C LEU A 175 18.81 11.23 1.47
N ALA A 176 19.65 11.26 0.44
CA ALA A 176 20.81 10.38 0.30
C ALA A 176 21.83 10.56 1.43
N VAL A 177 21.85 11.72 2.09
CA VAL A 177 22.79 12.07 3.15
C VAL A 177 22.14 11.99 4.54
N ALA A 178 20.91 12.48 4.67
CA ALA A 178 20.28 12.71 5.97
C ALA A 178 19.33 11.60 6.43
N ASP A 179 18.88 10.70 5.54
CA ASP A 179 17.96 9.63 5.96
C ASP A 179 18.68 8.66 6.93
N PRO A 180 18.09 8.40 8.12
CA PRO A 180 18.72 7.54 9.12
C PRO A 180 18.88 6.10 8.64
N ASP A 181 18.01 5.64 7.73
CA ASP A 181 17.98 4.26 7.29
C ASP A 181 18.78 4.06 5.99
N PRO A 182 19.54 2.97 5.87
CA PRO A 182 20.30 2.65 4.65
C PRO A 182 19.46 2.54 3.38
N GLU A 183 18.27 1.91 3.45
CA GLU A 183 17.47 1.61 2.25
C GLU A 183 16.96 2.89 1.54
N PRO A 184 16.38 3.90 2.22
CA PRO A 184 16.03 5.17 1.58
C PRO A 184 17.25 5.92 1.03
N ARG A 185 18.40 5.92 1.73
CA ARG A 185 19.63 6.54 1.21
C ARG A 185 20.03 5.92 -0.14
N ILE A 186 20.05 4.60 -0.21
CA ILE A 186 20.32 3.85 -1.44
C ILE A 186 19.29 4.21 -2.53
N ALA A 187 18.00 4.22 -2.19
CA ALA A 187 16.94 4.51 -3.13
C ALA A 187 17.05 5.93 -3.72
N ALA A 188 17.34 6.93 -2.89
CA ALA A 188 17.50 8.32 -3.33
C ALA A 188 18.65 8.47 -4.35
N LEU A 189 19.74 7.73 -4.16
CA LEU A 189 20.89 7.79 -5.07
C LEU A 189 20.74 6.99 -6.34
N GLN A 190 20.04 5.85 -6.27
CA GLN A 190 19.62 5.17 -7.47
C GLN A 190 18.74 6.11 -8.31
N SER A 191 17.79 6.80 -7.69
CA SER A 191 16.98 7.80 -8.37
C SER A 191 17.82 8.92 -8.99
N LEU A 192 18.82 9.46 -8.29
CA LEU A 192 19.77 10.44 -8.86
C LEU A 192 20.56 9.88 -10.05
N ALA A 193 21.09 8.66 -9.92
CA ALA A 193 21.91 8.03 -10.94
C ALA A 193 21.14 7.74 -12.25
N PHE A 194 19.85 7.42 -12.15
CA PHE A 194 19.03 7.09 -13.32
C PHE A 194 18.24 8.29 -13.87
N GLY A 195 17.71 9.15 -12.99
CA GLY A 195 16.89 10.30 -13.39
C GLY A 195 17.71 11.55 -13.73
N TRP A 196 18.83 11.77 -13.05
CA TRP A 196 19.65 12.98 -13.20
C TRP A 196 21.15 12.68 -13.27
N PRO A 197 21.59 11.76 -14.17
CA PRO A 197 22.99 11.38 -14.27
C PRO A 197 23.91 12.54 -14.69
N ALA A 198 23.40 13.50 -15.47
CA ALA A 198 24.15 14.67 -15.93
C ALA A 198 24.07 15.88 -14.98
N HIS A 199 23.32 15.79 -13.87
CA HIS A 199 23.28 16.88 -12.90
C HIS A 199 24.67 17.04 -12.24
N PRO A 200 25.21 18.27 -12.13
CA PRO A 200 26.61 18.50 -11.73
C PRO A 200 27.01 17.85 -10.40
N GLU A 201 26.08 17.78 -9.46
CA GLU A 201 26.31 17.25 -8.11
C GLU A 201 26.05 15.74 -7.96
N THR A 202 25.53 15.06 -8.99
CA THR A 202 25.21 13.61 -8.91
C THR A 202 26.47 12.75 -8.80
N LEU A 203 27.43 12.90 -9.73
CA LEU A 203 28.66 12.12 -9.71
C LEU A 203 29.58 12.41 -8.51
N PRO A 204 29.77 13.68 -8.09
CA PRO A 204 30.50 13.99 -6.86
C PRO A 204 29.93 13.30 -5.62
N LEU A 205 28.61 13.37 -5.42
CA LEU A 205 27.95 12.75 -4.27
C LEU A 205 28.09 11.23 -4.28
N LEU A 206 27.85 10.58 -5.43
CA LEU A 206 27.98 9.13 -5.57
C LEU A 206 29.41 8.65 -5.25
N ARG A 207 30.44 9.39 -5.70
CA ARG A 207 31.84 9.07 -5.42
C ARG A 207 32.18 9.22 -3.95
N GLU A 208 31.84 10.35 -3.36
CA GLU A 208 32.09 10.63 -1.93
C GLU A 208 31.52 9.51 -1.05
N ARG A 209 30.28 9.13 -1.34
CA ARG A 209 29.57 8.18 -0.50
C ARG A 209 29.94 6.72 -0.75
N ALA A 210 30.33 6.35 -1.97
CA ALA A 210 30.91 5.03 -2.25
C ALA A 210 32.19 4.77 -1.43
N GLU A 211 32.90 5.83 -1.02
CA GLU A 211 34.11 5.75 -0.20
C GLU A 211 33.84 5.90 1.31
N ALA A 212 32.92 6.78 1.69
CA ALA A 212 32.80 7.28 3.06
C ALA A 212 31.52 6.87 3.81
N ASP A 213 30.54 6.21 3.18
CA ASP A 213 29.36 5.74 3.93
C ASP A 213 29.75 4.68 4.97
N GLU A 214 29.11 4.72 6.14
CA GLU A 214 29.43 3.85 7.26
C GLU A 214 29.10 2.38 6.95
N GLU A 215 28.03 2.14 6.18
CA GLU A 215 27.51 0.81 5.88
C GLU A 215 28.09 0.23 4.58
N GLU A 216 28.54 -1.03 4.62
CA GLU A 216 29.18 -1.68 3.46
C GLU A 216 28.22 -1.90 2.28
N ASP A 217 27.00 -2.35 2.56
CA ASP A 217 25.95 -2.56 1.55
C ASP A 217 25.60 -1.24 0.83
N VAL A 218 25.66 -0.13 1.58
CA VAL A 218 25.43 1.22 1.06
C VAL A 218 26.58 1.61 0.13
N ARG A 219 27.84 1.47 0.56
CA ARG A 219 29.01 1.71 -0.31
C ARG A 219 28.97 0.88 -1.61
N GLU A 220 28.61 -0.41 -1.55
CA GLU A 220 28.50 -1.26 -2.73
C GLU A 220 27.39 -0.79 -3.70
N ALA A 221 26.21 -0.48 -3.16
CA ALA A 221 25.11 0.05 -3.96
C ALA A 221 25.50 1.37 -4.66
N PHE A 222 26.31 2.19 -3.99
CA PHE A 222 26.73 3.48 -4.49
C PHE A 222 27.80 3.36 -5.57
N ALA A 223 28.74 2.42 -5.43
CA ALA A 223 29.70 2.11 -6.49
C ALA A 223 28.98 1.66 -7.78
N LYS A 224 27.91 0.85 -7.65
CA LYS A 224 27.07 0.45 -8.80
C LYS A 224 26.32 1.63 -9.40
N ALA A 225 25.73 2.50 -8.57
CA ALA A 225 25.03 3.69 -9.01
C ALA A 225 25.96 4.71 -9.68
N LEU A 226 27.20 4.86 -9.19
CA LEU A 226 28.24 5.68 -9.81
C LEU A 226 28.56 5.19 -11.23
N ALA A 227 28.81 3.88 -11.39
CA ALA A 227 29.09 3.30 -12.71
C ALA A 227 27.91 3.50 -13.69
N ALA A 228 26.67 3.37 -13.20
CA ALA A 228 25.48 3.64 -14.02
C ALA A 228 25.37 5.12 -14.42
N ALA A 229 25.54 6.04 -13.47
CA ALA A 229 25.49 7.47 -13.72
C ALA A 229 26.59 7.92 -14.71
N GLU A 230 27.82 7.42 -14.57
CA GLU A 230 28.92 7.71 -15.50
C GLU A 230 28.62 7.23 -16.92
N ALA A 231 27.93 6.09 -17.07
CA ALA A 231 27.50 5.57 -18.36
C ALA A 231 26.33 6.36 -18.98
N LEU A 232 25.40 6.86 -18.15
CA LEU A 232 24.21 7.56 -18.58
C LEU A 232 24.42 9.07 -18.81
N ALA A 233 25.33 9.71 -18.08
CA ALA A 233 25.53 11.16 -18.14
C ALA A 233 25.82 11.69 -19.56
N PRO A 234 26.66 11.03 -20.40
CA PRO A 234 26.90 11.47 -21.77
C PRO A 234 25.67 11.33 -22.70
N LEU A 235 24.68 10.55 -22.28
CA LEU A 235 23.47 10.25 -23.05
C LEU A 235 22.26 11.04 -22.55
N ALA A 236 22.39 11.81 -21.46
CA ALA A 236 21.27 12.47 -20.80
C ALA A 236 20.46 13.38 -21.75
N ASP A 237 21.15 14.16 -22.59
CA ASP A 237 20.52 15.05 -23.60
C ASP A 237 19.89 14.29 -24.78
N GLN A 238 20.07 12.96 -24.86
CA GLN A 238 19.56 12.07 -25.91
C GLN A 238 18.44 11.15 -25.42
N LEU A 239 18.20 11.11 -24.10
CA LEU A 239 17.10 10.37 -23.51
C LEU A 239 15.81 11.21 -23.61
N PRO A 240 14.65 10.55 -23.83
CA PRO A 240 13.37 11.22 -24.02
C PRO A 240 12.90 12.02 -22.80
#